data_AF-M6VBW0-F1
#
_entry.id   AF-M6VBW0-F1
#
_cell.length_a   1.000
_cell.length_b   1.000
_cell.length_c   1.000
_cell.angle_alpha   90.00
_cell.angle_beta   90.00
_cell.angle_gamma   90.00
#
_symmetry.space_group_name_H-M   'P 1'
#
loop_
_entity.id
_entity.type
_entity.pdbx_description
1 polymer ?
#
loop_
_entity_poly.entity_id
_entity_poly.type
_entity_poly.pdbx_seq_one_letter_code
_entity_poly.pdbx_strand_id
1 'polypeptide(L)'
;MIVKLPIPFGSIDSVDVKAPSPDAITRARSEAIAKRIIQAATVILKDVVYVDDKPLGDDVKKIPFRSAEYIITQTFNNASKIARHFDGNSYCTVCGKENFHTRQGEDDNRVSLDRFDVNEFFGSDVNFKIQTMSEKESIDMFVEPFGGESKDDFERRKKCLTFHKFGKEGEDILEITSMTFRPHTIEDMTKVIKIAKTPKTLNDLLYFELLIDCDFKWSGPDDEIEDVRDIKNKFAHRPDRLFQFSHISYYDRIYEQLYEYGIRSVEMVCEHCRNEYDFDLPFENFFVYALRPNPGSTHTGKKK
;
A
#
# COMPACT_ATOMS: atom_id res chain seq x y z
N MET A 1 12.20 14.68 21.19
CA MET A 1 10.92 15.34 20.84
C MET A 1 9.88 14.24 20.74
N ILE A 2 8.71 14.46 21.34
CA ILE A 2 7.55 13.56 21.20
C ILE A 2 6.56 14.29 20.30
N VAL A 3 6.07 13.62 19.26
CA VAL A 3 5.06 14.15 18.33
C VAL A 3 3.81 13.32 18.46
N LYS A 4 2.68 13.95 18.72
CA LYS A 4 1.38 13.27 18.78
C LYS A 4 0.75 13.27 17.39
N LEU A 5 0.43 12.09 16.87
CA LEU A 5 -0.14 11.92 15.54
C LEU A 5 -1.57 11.34 15.63
N PRO A 6 -2.54 11.89 14.88
CA PRO A 6 -3.91 11.35 14.82
C PRO A 6 -3.93 10.09 13.94
N ILE A 7 -3.69 8.93 14.56
CA ILE A 7 -3.65 7.64 13.89
C ILE A 7 -4.75 6.76 14.48
N PRO A 8 -5.98 6.83 13.95
CA PRO A 8 -7.08 6.01 14.43
C PRO A 8 -6.96 4.56 13.97
N PHE A 9 -7.00 3.62 14.92
CA PHE A 9 -7.12 2.18 14.67
C PHE A 9 -7.64 1.44 15.91
N GLY A 10 -8.61 0.55 15.72
CA GLY A 10 -9.27 -0.12 16.85
C GLY A 10 -9.92 0.89 17.80
N SER A 11 -9.51 0.88 19.06
CA SER A 11 -9.97 1.83 20.09
C SER A 11 -8.98 2.98 20.37
N ILE A 12 -7.98 3.16 19.49
CA ILE A 12 -6.93 4.16 19.64
C ILE A 12 -7.19 5.25 18.61
N ASP A 13 -7.26 6.52 19.03
CA ASP A 13 -7.49 7.67 18.14
C ASP A 13 -6.19 8.39 17.74
N SER A 14 -5.15 8.24 18.57
CA SER A 14 -3.87 8.92 18.38
C SER A 14 -2.73 8.16 19.03
N VAL A 15 -1.52 8.38 18.51
CA VAL A 15 -0.29 7.78 19.04
C VAL A 15 0.76 8.85 19.30
N ASP A 16 1.59 8.61 20.31
CA ASP A 16 2.78 9.41 20.57
C ASP A 16 4.00 8.77 19.89
N VAL A 17 4.74 9.57 19.14
CA VAL A 17 5.88 9.12 18.32
C VAL A 17 7.17 9.77 18.80
N LYS A 18 8.23 8.96 18.92
CA LYS A 18 9.56 9.39 19.39
C LYS A 18 10.61 9.18 18.30
N ALA A 19 11.77 9.79 18.47
CA ALA A 19 12.93 9.49 17.62
C ALA A 19 13.39 8.03 17.85
N PRO A 20 13.85 7.32 16.80
CA PRO A 20 14.25 5.93 16.91
C PRO A 20 15.59 5.79 17.62
N SER A 21 15.72 4.76 18.46
CA SER A 21 16.96 4.43 19.15
C SER A 21 18.04 3.92 18.17
N PRO A 22 19.34 4.14 18.46
CA PRO A 22 20.43 3.62 17.62
C PRO A 22 20.40 2.10 17.45
N ASP A 23 19.93 1.38 18.48
CA ASP A 23 19.76 -0.06 18.46
C ASP A 23 18.62 -0.48 17.52
N ALA A 24 17.47 0.20 17.58
CA ALA A 24 16.37 -0.04 16.64
C ALA A 24 16.77 0.24 15.18
N ILE A 25 17.49 1.34 14.90
CA ILE A 25 18.03 1.64 13.57
C ILE A 25 18.95 0.52 13.09
N THR A 26 19.84 0.03 13.96
CA THR A 26 20.79 -1.04 13.60
C THR A 26 20.07 -2.33 13.26
N ARG A 27 19.11 -2.75 14.08
CA ARG A 27 18.28 -3.93 13.81
C ARG A 27 17.44 -3.79 12.54
N ALA A 28 16.79 -2.64 12.36
CA ALA A 28 15.99 -2.37 11.17
C ALA A 28 16.87 -2.41 9.91
N ARG A 29 18.10 -1.88 9.96
CA ARG A 29 19.05 -1.98 8.85
C ARG A 29 19.42 -3.42 8.53
N SER A 30 19.67 -4.27 9.54
CA SER A 30 19.94 -5.70 9.33
C SER A 30 18.78 -6.40 8.63
N GLU A 31 17.54 -6.12 9.04
CA GLU A 31 16.33 -6.64 8.40
C GLU A 31 16.17 -6.14 6.95
N ALA A 32 16.44 -4.85 6.72
CA ALA A 32 16.36 -4.24 5.39
C ALA A 32 17.41 -4.82 4.41
N ILE A 33 18.64 -5.07 4.88
CA ILE A 33 19.69 -5.75 4.11
C ILE A 33 19.25 -7.17 3.71
N ALA A 34 18.52 -7.85 4.59
CA ALA A 34 17.92 -9.15 4.30
C ALA A 34 16.67 -9.07 3.41
N LYS A 35 16.36 -7.90 2.83
CA LYS A 35 15.18 -7.61 2.00
C LYS A 35 13.85 -7.80 2.73
N ARG A 36 13.84 -7.74 4.06
CA ARG A 36 12.63 -7.87 4.90
C ARG A 36 12.14 -6.49 5.33
N ILE A 37 11.70 -5.69 4.36
CA ILE A 37 11.38 -4.26 4.58
C ILE A 37 10.25 -4.06 5.58
N ILE A 38 9.15 -4.81 5.48
CA ILE A 38 8.03 -4.71 6.42
C ILE A 38 8.44 -5.10 7.85
N GLN A 39 9.33 -6.08 7.98
CA GLN A 39 9.88 -6.49 9.27
C GLN A 39 10.78 -5.39 9.85
N ALA A 40 11.60 -4.76 9.01
CA ALA A 40 12.44 -3.63 9.39
C ALA A 40 11.60 -2.41 9.84
N ALA A 41 10.52 -2.08 9.12
CA ALA A 41 9.57 -1.05 9.50
C ALA A 41 8.91 -1.36 10.85
N THR A 42 8.50 -2.62 11.07
CA THR A 42 7.94 -3.08 12.36
C THR A 42 8.92 -2.88 13.51
N VAL A 43 10.23 -3.13 13.30
CA VAL A 43 11.26 -2.90 14.32
C VAL A 43 11.32 -1.43 14.74
N ILE A 44 11.26 -0.50 13.77
CA ILE A 44 11.23 0.93 14.07
C ILE A 44 9.95 1.30 14.82
N LEU A 45 8.78 0.88 14.33
CA LEU A 45 7.49 1.22 14.92
C LEU A 45 7.37 0.75 16.39
N LYS A 46 7.86 -0.45 16.70
CA LYS A 46 7.90 -0.97 18.08
C LYS A 46 8.70 -0.11 19.04
N ASP A 47 9.73 0.57 18.54
CA ASP A 47 10.62 1.42 19.34
C ASP A 47 10.03 2.82 19.55
N VAL A 48 9.29 3.32 18.55
CA VAL A 48 8.91 4.73 18.49
C VAL A 48 7.45 5.03 18.82
N VAL A 49 6.54 4.05 18.75
CA VAL A 49 5.09 4.27 18.92
C VAL A 49 4.62 3.95 20.34
N TYR A 50 3.93 4.91 20.95
CA TYR A 50 3.40 4.83 22.31
C TYR A 50 1.92 5.23 22.34
N VAL A 51 1.17 4.65 23.28
CA VAL A 51 -0.21 5.03 23.63
C VAL A 51 -0.27 5.10 25.14
N ASP A 52 -0.81 6.20 25.68
CA ASP A 52 -0.89 6.46 27.12
C ASP A 52 0.46 6.23 27.83
N ASP A 53 1.52 6.82 27.27
CA ASP A 53 2.92 6.70 27.72
C ASP A 53 3.53 5.28 27.73
N LYS A 54 2.81 4.28 27.20
CA LYS A 54 3.29 2.89 27.12
C LYS A 54 3.66 2.52 25.68
N PRO A 55 4.75 1.75 25.47
CA PRO A 55 5.07 1.23 24.15
C PRO A 55 3.90 0.40 23.62
N LEU A 56 3.50 0.61 22.36
CA LEU A 56 2.44 -0.16 21.73
C LEU A 56 2.85 -1.63 21.51
N GLY A 57 4.15 -1.92 21.43
CA GLY A 57 4.66 -3.28 21.36
C GLY A 57 4.23 -4.02 20.09
N ASP A 58 3.79 -5.27 20.20
CA ASP A 58 3.36 -6.06 19.04
C ASP A 58 2.08 -5.56 18.35
N ASP A 59 1.29 -4.73 19.04
CA ASP A 59 0.06 -4.16 18.49
C ASP A 59 0.32 -3.13 17.39
N VAL A 60 1.56 -2.69 17.18
CA VAL A 60 1.93 -1.87 16.00
C VAL A 60 1.56 -2.56 14.69
N LYS A 61 1.46 -3.90 14.68
CA LYS A 61 1.07 -4.65 13.49
C LYS A 61 -0.36 -4.38 13.03
N LYS A 62 -1.22 -3.89 13.94
CA LYS A 62 -2.62 -3.52 13.66
C LYS A 62 -2.75 -2.13 13.04
N ILE A 63 -1.68 -1.33 13.03
CA ILE A 63 -1.68 -0.01 12.39
C ILE A 63 -1.90 -0.20 10.88
N PRO A 64 -2.80 0.59 10.25
CA PRO A 64 -2.92 0.63 8.79
C PRO A 64 -1.57 0.93 8.14
N PHE A 65 -1.21 0.21 7.08
CA PHE A 65 0.12 0.26 6.49
C PHE A 65 0.51 1.69 6.08
N ARG A 66 -0.41 2.46 5.48
CA ARG A 66 -0.16 3.86 5.10
C ARG A 66 0.03 4.80 6.28
N SER A 67 -0.70 4.58 7.38
CA SER A 67 -0.44 5.30 8.63
C SER A 67 0.94 4.97 9.20
N ALA A 68 1.43 3.74 8.99
CA ALA A 68 2.77 3.35 9.38
C ALA A 68 3.85 4.07 8.56
N GLU A 69 3.62 4.26 7.25
CA GLU A 69 4.51 5.08 6.40
C GLU A 69 4.60 6.51 6.93
N TYR A 70 3.45 7.12 7.26
CA TYR A 70 3.40 8.46 7.85
C TYR A 70 4.18 8.55 9.16
N ILE A 71 3.93 7.64 10.11
CA ILE A 71 4.66 7.58 11.39
C ILE A 71 6.17 7.50 11.15
N ILE A 72 6.60 6.64 10.22
CA ILE A 72 8.01 6.45 9.91
C ILE A 72 8.62 7.70 9.29
N THR A 73 7.95 8.35 8.33
CA THR A 73 8.42 9.61 7.74
C THR A 73 8.57 10.69 8.80
N GLN A 74 7.58 10.86 9.69
CA GLN A 74 7.65 11.83 10.78
C GLN A 74 8.77 11.51 11.79
N THR A 75 8.93 10.23 12.11
CA THR A 75 10.00 9.73 13.00
C THR A 75 11.38 10.05 12.41
N PHE A 76 11.55 9.81 11.12
CA PHE A 76 12.79 9.98 10.39
C PHE A 76 13.14 11.46 10.18
N ASN A 77 12.15 12.30 9.89
CA ASN A 77 12.31 13.76 9.83
C ASN A 77 12.82 14.34 11.15
N ASN A 78 12.52 13.70 12.28
CA ASN A 78 13.00 14.11 13.60
C ASN A 78 14.32 13.45 14.04
N ALA A 79 14.85 12.50 13.26
CA ALA A 79 16.07 11.78 13.59
C ALA A 79 17.31 12.44 12.94
N SER A 80 18.26 12.93 13.75
CA SER A 80 19.43 13.67 13.22
C SER A 80 20.52 12.78 12.60
N LYS A 81 20.51 11.48 12.90
CA LYS A 81 21.60 10.53 12.56
C LYS A 81 21.38 9.74 11.27
N ILE A 82 20.27 9.98 10.59
CA ILE A 82 19.84 9.21 9.43
C ILE A 82 19.83 10.08 8.16
N ALA A 83 19.92 9.47 6.99
CA ALA A 83 20.07 10.18 5.73
C ALA A 83 18.89 11.14 5.46
N ARG A 84 19.21 12.27 4.83
CA ARG A 84 18.25 13.33 4.47
C ARG A 84 18.03 13.48 2.97
N HIS A 85 18.76 12.71 2.18
CA HIS A 85 18.75 12.79 0.74
C HIS A 85 18.67 11.38 0.15
N PHE A 86 17.84 11.23 -0.88
CA PHE A 86 17.79 10.08 -1.76
C PHE A 86 18.89 10.18 -2.82
N ASP A 87 19.70 9.13 -2.93
CA ASP A 87 20.81 9.02 -3.88
C ASP A 87 20.46 7.92 -4.89
N GLY A 88 20.12 8.28 -6.12
CA GLY A 88 19.59 7.31 -7.08
C GLY A 88 19.19 7.91 -8.42
N ASN A 89 18.25 7.27 -9.09
CA ASN A 89 17.76 7.63 -10.41
C ASN A 89 16.25 7.87 -10.39
N SER A 90 15.77 8.70 -11.30
CA SER A 90 14.35 8.89 -11.59
C SER A 90 14.10 8.81 -13.09
N TYR A 91 12.89 8.43 -13.48
CA TYR A 91 12.49 8.33 -14.88
C TYR A 91 11.53 9.46 -15.23
N CYS A 92 11.90 10.31 -16.20
CA CYS A 92 11.02 11.38 -16.67
C CYS A 92 9.90 10.81 -17.53
N THR A 93 8.65 10.91 -17.04
CA THR A 93 7.44 10.46 -17.75
C THR A 93 7.17 11.25 -19.04
N VAL A 94 7.72 12.46 -19.18
CA VAL A 94 7.51 13.33 -20.35
C VAL A 94 8.43 12.96 -21.53
N CYS A 95 9.73 12.75 -21.28
CA CYS A 95 10.70 12.49 -22.36
C CYS A 95 11.29 11.08 -22.35
N GLY A 96 10.93 10.25 -21.38
CA GLY A 96 11.36 8.86 -21.25
C GLY A 96 12.84 8.68 -20.91
N LYS A 97 13.51 9.72 -20.41
CA LYS A 97 14.93 9.68 -20.03
C LYS A 97 15.13 9.59 -18.53
N GLU A 98 16.23 8.95 -18.15
CA GLU A 98 16.67 8.79 -16.78
C GLU A 98 17.46 10.02 -16.29
N ASN A 99 17.17 10.48 -15.06
CA ASN A 99 17.91 11.53 -14.35
C ASN A 99 18.69 10.89 -13.20
N PHE A 100 19.90 11.39 -12.92
CA PHE A 100 20.79 10.85 -11.90
C PHE A 100 20.98 11.84 -10.74
N HIS A 101 20.55 11.45 -9.55
CA HIS A 101 20.53 12.23 -8.31
C HIS A 101 21.63 11.77 -7.36
N THR A 102 22.89 11.97 -7.72
CA THR A 102 24.06 11.40 -7.01
C THR A 102 25.11 12.46 -6.61
N ARG A 103 25.00 13.70 -7.11
CA ARG A 103 26.00 14.75 -6.90
C ARG A 103 25.88 15.34 -5.51
N GLN A 104 27.01 15.56 -4.84
CA GLN A 104 27.09 16.13 -3.49
C GLN A 104 28.00 17.37 -3.53
N GLY A 105 27.73 18.38 -2.69
CA GLY A 105 28.53 19.60 -2.58
C GLY A 105 27.73 20.87 -2.83
N GLU A 106 28.34 21.87 -3.46
CA GLU A 106 27.68 23.15 -3.79
C GLU A 106 26.52 22.98 -4.79
N ASP A 107 26.59 21.96 -5.65
CA ASP A 107 25.55 21.59 -6.62
C ASP A 107 24.90 20.23 -6.26
N ASP A 108 24.52 20.04 -4.98
CA ASP A 108 23.83 18.81 -4.55
C ASP A 108 22.51 18.66 -5.31
N ASN A 109 22.41 17.59 -6.11
CA ASN A 109 21.23 17.32 -6.95
C ASN A 109 20.42 16.12 -6.45
N ARG A 110 20.71 15.66 -5.22
CA ARG A 110 19.98 14.58 -4.57
C ARG A 110 18.61 15.06 -4.12
N VAL A 111 17.62 14.16 -4.13
CA VAL A 111 16.26 14.52 -3.72
C VAL A 111 16.20 14.58 -2.20
N SER A 112 15.85 15.73 -1.64
CA SER A 112 15.64 15.85 -0.19
C SER A 112 14.47 14.97 0.24
N LEU A 113 14.72 14.10 1.22
CA LEU A 113 13.71 13.22 1.79
C LEU A 113 12.65 14.00 2.59
N ASP A 114 12.98 15.21 3.05
CA ASP A 114 12.08 16.08 3.78
C ASP A 114 11.03 16.74 2.84
N ARG A 115 11.20 16.66 1.51
CA ARG A 115 10.23 17.18 0.51
C ARG A 115 9.08 16.22 0.22
N PHE A 116 9.18 14.97 0.66
CA PHE A 116 8.11 14.01 0.47
C PHE A 116 7.02 14.27 1.49
N ASP A 117 5.94 14.90 1.03
CA ASP A 117 4.72 15.03 1.81
C ASP A 117 4.05 13.66 1.97
N VAL A 118 3.20 13.56 2.99
CA VAL A 118 2.41 12.36 3.24
C VAL A 118 0.95 12.74 3.27
N ASN A 119 0.14 12.07 2.47
CA ASN A 119 -1.31 12.15 2.60
C ASN A 119 -1.73 11.45 3.89
N GLU A 120 -2.33 12.24 4.78
CA GLU A 120 -2.75 11.79 6.10
C GLU A 120 -4.11 11.10 6.07
N PHE A 121 -4.24 10.08 6.90
CA PHE A 121 -5.46 9.31 7.06
C PHE A 121 -6.20 9.79 8.32
N PHE A 122 -7.39 10.38 8.14
CA PHE A 122 -8.23 10.84 9.25
C PHE A 122 -9.50 9.99 9.36
N GLY A 123 -9.58 9.16 10.41
CA GLY A 123 -10.81 8.47 10.83
C GLY A 123 -10.70 6.94 10.94
N SER A 124 -11.59 6.33 11.70
CA SER A 124 -11.66 4.86 11.90
C SER A 124 -12.50 4.14 10.85
N ASP A 125 -13.21 4.88 9.99
CA ASP A 125 -14.29 4.37 9.13
C ASP A 125 -13.92 4.52 7.65
N VAL A 126 -12.75 4.00 7.30
CA VAL A 126 -12.15 4.19 5.95
C VAL A 126 -12.24 2.93 5.12
N ASN A 127 -13.30 2.17 5.40
CA ASN A 127 -13.70 1.11 4.51
C ASN A 127 -14.13 1.75 3.20
N PHE A 128 -13.59 1.28 2.08
CA PHE A 128 -14.00 1.78 0.77
C PHE A 128 -14.87 0.74 0.09
N LYS A 129 -15.94 1.23 -0.55
CA LYS A 129 -16.90 0.41 -1.27
C LYS A 129 -16.73 0.63 -2.76
N ILE A 130 -16.53 -0.48 -3.48
CA ILE A 130 -16.57 -0.50 -4.94
C ILE A 130 -17.90 -1.07 -5.36
N GLN A 131 -18.56 -0.39 -6.29
CA GLN A 131 -19.84 -0.81 -6.85
C GLN A 131 -19.70 -0.99 -8.35
N THR A 132 -20.55 -1.85 -8.90
CA THR A 132 -20.74 -1.97 -10.35
C THR A 132 -21.10 -0.63 -10.94
N MET A 133 -20.38 -0.24 -11.99
CA MET A 133 -20.65 1.01 -12.70
C MET A 133 -21.60 0.76 -13.86
N SER A 134 -22.42 1.74 -14.18
CA SER A 134 -23.20 1.73 -15.42
C SER A 134 -22.38 2.22 -16.61
N GLU A 135 -22.76 1.82 -17.82
CA GLU A 135 -22.12 2.27 -19.08
C GLU A 135 -22.13 3.80 -19.23
N LYS A 136 -23.11 4.47 -18.62
CA LYS A 136 -23.19 5.94 -18.61
C LYS A 136 -22.09 6.60 -17.76
N GLU A 137 -21.62 5.93 -16.72
CA GLU A 137 -20.66 6.49 -15.77
C GLU A 137 -19.20 6.28 -16.20
N SER A 138 -18.91 5.23 -16.98
CA SER A 138 -17.56 4.98 -17.47
C SER A 138 -17.57 4.20 -18.78
N ILE A 139 -17.77 4.91 -19.90
CA ILE A 139 -17.82 4.33 -21.25
C ILE A 139 -16.55 3.53 -21.56
N ASP A 140 -15.39 4.04 -21.13
CA ASP A 140 -14.08 3.42 -21.36
C ASP A 140 -13.95 2.01 -20.75
N MET A 141 -14.69 1.71 -19.66
CA MET A 141 -14.71 0.38 -19.04
C MET A 141 -15.50 -0.67 -19.83
N PHE A 142 -16.30 -0.26 -20.82
CA PHE A 142 -17.20 -1.14 -21.56
C PHE A 142 -16.86 -1.25 -23.05
N VAL A 143 -15.67 -0.80 -23.45
CA VAL A 143 -15.18 -0.87 -24.82
C VAL A 143 -14.66 -2.27 -25.15
N GLU A 144 -15.50 -3.01 -25.87
CA GLU A 144 -15.32 -4.31 -26.55
C GLU A 144 -15.01 -5.60 -25.74
N PRO A 145 -15.49 -6.77 -26.22
CA PRO A 145 -15.40 -8.03 -25.50
C PRO A 145 -14.15 -8.83 -25.89
N PHE A 146 -13.35 -9.23 -24.90
CA PHE A 146 -12.36 -10.29 -25.11
C PHE A 146 -13.02 -11.67 -25.04
N GLY A 147 -12.90 -12.46 -26.10
CA GLY A 147 -12.84 -13.92 -25.97
C GLY A 147 -14.10 -14.74 -26.25
N GLY A 148 -14.99 -14.32 -27.15
CA GLY A 148 -16.06 -15.20 -27.65
C GLY A 148 -17.18 -15.49 -26.64
N GLU A 149 -17.41 -14.58 -25.68
CA GLU A 149 -18.55 -14.64 -24.77
C GLU A 149 -19.89 -14.38 -25.49
N SER A 150 -21.00 -14.91 -24.93
CA SER A 150 -22.33 -14.63 -25.46
C SER A 150 -22.78 -13.20 -25.15
N LYS A 151 -23.74 -12.67 -25.91
CA LYS A 151 -24.29 -11.32 -25.68
C LYS A 151 -24.91 -11.19 -24.29
N ASP A 152 -25.57 -12.23 -23.80
CA ASP A 152 -26.19 -12.24 -22.47
C ASP A 152 -25.14 -12.24 -21.36
N ASP A 153 -24.04 -12.96 -21.56
CA ASP A 153 -22.92 -12.98 -20.62
C ASP A 153 -22.22 -11.62 -20.56
N PHE A 154 -22.02 -10.98 -21.71
CA PHE A 154 -21.50 -9.62 -21.81
C PHE A 154 -22.39 -8.62 -21.07
N GLU A 155 -23.69 -8.63 -21.31
CA GLU A 155 -24.65 -7.74 -20.65
C GLU A 155 -24.76 -7.99 -19.14
N ARG A 156 -24.58 -9.24 -18.68
CA ARG A 156 -24.50 -9.58 -17.26
C ARG A 156 -23.21 -9.04 -16.63
N ARG A 157 -22.07 -9.21 -17.31
CA ARG A 157 -20.76 -8.70 -16.87
C ARG A 157 -20.74 -7.18 -16.71
N LYS A 158 -21.50 -6.44 -17.52
CA LYS A 158 -21.65 -4.98 -17.36
C LYS A 158 -22.25 -4.57 -16.03
N LYS A 159 -23.12 -5.41 -15.46
CA LYS A 159 -23.96 -5.07 -14.29
C LYS A 159 -23.49 -5.73 -13.01
N CYS A 160 -22.46 -6.56 -13.07
CA CYS A 160 -21.97 -7.33 -11.93
C CYS A 160 -20.43 -7.31 -11.89
N LEU A 161 -19.88 -7.15 -10.69
CA LEU A 161 -18.56 -7.63 -10.33
C LEU A 161 -18.66 -9.15 -10.30
N THR A 162 -17.65 -9.85 -10.82
CA THR A 162 -17.70 -11.31 -10.88
C THR A 162 -16.67 -11.89 -9.95
N PHE A 163 -17.12 -12.67 -8.97
CA PHE A 163 -16.26 -13.62 -8.26
C PHE A 163 -16.42 -14.96 -8.93
N HIS A 164 -15.69 -15.11 -10.03
CA HIS A 164 -15.62 -16.35 -10.78
C HIS A 164 -16.96 -16.75 -11.47
N LYS A 165 -16.89 -17.11 -12.76
CA LYS A 165 -17.99 -17.72 -13.51
C LYS A 165 -17.42 -18.86 -14.32
N PHE A 166 -17.64 -20.09 -13.89
CA PHE A 166 -17.43 -21.24 -14.76
C PHE A 166 -18.76 -21.57 -15.46
N GLY A 167 -18.69 -22.27 -16.60
CA GLY A 167 -19.87 -22.80 -17.26
C GLY A 167 -19.67 -24.24 -17.72
N LYS A 168 -20.61 -25.13 -17.37
CA LYS A 168 -21.83 -25.52 -18.12
C LYS A 168 -23.00 -25.80 -17.15
N GLU A 169 -24.20 -26.03 -17.69
CA GLU A 169 -25.48 -26.23 -16.97
C GLU A 169 -25.33 -26.96 -15.62
N GLY A 170 -25.66 -26.28 -14.52
CA GLY A 170 -25.59 -26.80 -13.15
C GLY A 170 -24.51 -26.20 -12.24
N GLU A 171 -23.90 -25.07 -12.60
CA GLU A 171 -22.75 -24.50 -11.87
C GLU A 171 -23.08 -23.34 -10.92
N ASP A 172 -22.21 -23.22 -9.92
CA ASP A 172 -22.08 -22.17 -8.91
C ASP A 172 -21.87 -20.78 -9.53
N ILE A 173 -22.82 -19.86 -9.35
CA ILE A 173 -22.70 -18.48 -9.82
C ILE A 173 -22.82 -17.49 -8.66
N LEU A 174 -21.76 -16.70 -8.47
CA LEU A 174 -21.72 -15.59 -7.52
C LEU A 174 -21.71 -14.26 -8.27
N GLU A 175 -22.86 -13.59 -8.30
CA GLU A 175 -22.98 -12.24 -8.84
C GLU A 175 -22.76 -11.22 -7.73
N ILE A 176 -21.80 -10.33 -7.88
CA ILE A 176 -21.53 -9.30 -6.89
C ILE A 176 -21.92 -7.95 -7.46
N THR A 177 -22.65 -7.13 -6.72
CA THR A 177 -22.96 -5.75 -7.12
C THR A 177 -22.09 -4.74 -6.41
N SER A 178 -21.54 -5.12 -5.25
CA SER A 178 -20.61 -4.27 -4.52
C SER A 178 -19.67 -5.05 -3.62
N MET A 179 -18.53 -4.45 -3.30
CA MET A 179 -17.56 -4.98 -2.36
C MET A 179 -17.05 -3.88 -1.46
N THR A 180 -16.96 -4.18 -0.17
CA THR A 180 -16.43 -3.27 0.84
C THR A 180 -15.12 -3.85 1.36
N PHE A 181 -14.07 -3.04 1.32
CA PHE A 181 -12.74 -3.40 1.75
C PHE A 181 -12.33 -2.56 2.95
N ARG A 182 -11.64 -3.18 3.91
CA ARG A 182 -10.95 -2.45 4.97
C ARG A 182 -9.54 -2.02 4.52
N PRO A 183 -8.93 -1.00 5.15
CA PRO A 183 -7.51 -0.73 4.99
C PRO A 183 -6.65 -1.94 5.35
N HIS A 184 -5.54 -2.11 4.63
CA HIS A 184 -4.54 -3.12 4.98
C HIS A 184 -3.66 -2.65 6.13
N THR A 185 -3.35 -3.58 7.03
CA THR A 185 -2.47 -3.38 8.17
C THR A 185 -1.07 -3.91 7.85
N ILE A 186 -0.10 -3.58 8.71
CA ILE A 186 1.25 -4.17 8.65
C ILE A 186 1.18 -5.70 8.77
N GLU A 187 0.24 -6.22 9.57
CA GLU A 187 0.03 -7.66 9.72
C GLU A 187 -0.36 -8.33 8.40
N ASP A 188 -1.30 -7.73 7.65
CA ASP A 188 -1.74 -8.23 6.35
C ASP A 188 -0.56 -8.30 5.38
N MET A 189 0.21 -7.22 5.27
CA MET A 189 1.41 -7.19 4.41
C MET A 189 2.43 -8.26 4.81
N THR A 190 2.65 -8.44 6.11
CA THR A 190 3.57 -9.46 6.63
C THR A 190 3.12 -10.88 6.30
N LYS A 191 1.81 -11.15 6.31
CA LYS A 191 1.24 -12.45 5.94
C LYS A 191 1.38 -12.69 4.45
N VAL A 192 0.97 -11.72 3.61
CA VAL A 192 0.90 -11.88 2.16
C VAL A 192 2.29 -11.97 1.51
N ILE A 193 3.25 -11.13 1.92
CA ILE A 193 4.61 -11.09 1.31
C ILE A 193 5.36 -12.42 1.48
N LYS A 194 5.05 -13.21 2.52
CA LYS A 194 5.68 -14.52 2.72
C LYS A 194 5.23 -15.57 1.71
N ILE A 195 4.05 -15.38 1.14
CA ILE A 195 3.37 -16.37 0.28
C ILE A 195 3.46 -15.94 -1.20
N ALA A 196 3.32 -14.64 -1.46
CA ALA A 196 3.24 -14.11 -2.81
C ALA A 196 4.60 -14.14 -3.53
N LYS A 197 4.63 -14.75 -4.72
CA LYS A 197 5.83 -14.83 -5.57
C LYS A 197 5.84 -13.83 -6.74
N THR A 198 4.68 -13.20 -7.00
CA THR A 198 4.52 -12.20 -8.08
C THR A 198 3.67 -11.04 -7.59
N PRO A 199 3.80 -9.83 -8.17
CA PRO A 199 2.95 -8.68 -7.82
C PRO A 199 1.45 -8.97 -7.96
N LYS A 200 1.05 -9.65 -9.04
CA LYS A 200 -0.34 -10.10 -9.21
C LYS A 200 -0.81 -11.00 -8.06
N THR A 201 0.01 -11.98 -7.68
CA THR A 201 -0.32 -12.88 -6.55
C THR A 201 -0.45 -12.10 -5.24
N LEU A 202 0.41 -11.11 -5.04
CA LEU A 202 0.39 -10.27 -3.84
C LEU A 202 -0.92 -9.49 -3.77
N ASN A 203 -1.31 -8.82 -4.85
CA ASN A 203 -2.56 -8.05 -4.90
C ASN A 203 -3.78 -8.95 -4.74
N ASP A 204 -3.84 -10.08 -5.45
CA ASP A 204 -4.98 -11.02 -5.36
C ASP A 204 -5.16 -11.55 -3.92
N LEU A 205 -4.06 -11.93 -3.25
CA LEU A 205 -4.10 -12.40 -1.86
C LEU A 205 -4.44 -11.27 -0.89
N LEU A 206 -3.86 -10.09 -1.09
CA LEU A 206 -4.11 -8.93 -0.23
C LEU A 206 -5.58 -8.53 -0.32
N TYR A 207 -6.12 -8.30 -1.52
CA TYR A 207 -7.49 -7.83 -1.70
C TYR A 207 -8.51 -8.80 -1.11
N PHE A 208 -8.23 -10.11 -1.20
CA PHE A 208 -9.03 -11.15 -0.59
C PHE A 208 -9.02 -11.09 0.94
N GLU A 209 -7.86 -10.86 1.56
CA GLU A 209 -7.78 -10.65 3.00
C GLU A 209 -8.53 -9.38 3.45
N LEU A 210 -8.55 -8.34 2.61
CA LEU A 210 -9.17 -7.04 2.92
C LEU A 210 -10.67 -6.95 2.68
N LEU A 211 -11.25 -7.84 1.87
CA LEU A 211 -12.69 -7.88 1.63
C LEU A 211 -13.41 -8.19 2.95
N ILE A 212 -14.28 -7.30 3.41
CA ILE A 212 -15.02 -7.46 4.68
C ILE A 212 -16.53 -7.61 4.48
N ASP A 213 -17.06 -7.15 3.36
CA ASP A 213 -18.48 -7.22 3.05
C ASP A 213 -18.72 -7.16 1.54
N CYS A 214 -19.85 -7.66 1.09
CA CYS A 214 -20.19 -7.82 -0.31
C CYS A 214 -21.71 -7.92 -0.51
N ASP A 215 -22.27 -7.13 -1.43
CA ASP A 215 -23.65 -7.34 -1.89
C ASP A 215 -23.62 -8.36 -3.03
N PHE A 216 -24.27 -9.51 -2.87
CA PHE A 216 -24.22 -10.57 -3.88
C PHE A 216 -25.54 -11.35 -4.06
N LYS A 217 -25.59 -12.11 -5.17
CA LYS A 217 -26.58 -13.16 -5.43
C LYS A 217 -25.86 -14.45 -5.73
N TRP A 218 -26.29 -15.51 -5.08
CA TRP A 218 -25.78 -16.84 -5.29
C TRP A 218 -26.79 -17.70 -6.06
N SER A 219 -26.28 -18.49 -7.00
CA SER A 219 -27.04 -19.48 -7.75
C SER A 219 -26.14 -20.70 -7.93
N GLY A 220 -26.17 -21.63 -6.98
CA GLY A 220 -25.47 -22.90 -7.06
C GLY A 220 -26.28 -24.01 -6.38
N PRO A 221 -25.91 -25.28 -6.57
CA PRO A 221 -26.56 -26.43 -5.94
C PRO A 221 -26.46 -26.45 -4.40
N ASP A 222 -25.49 -25.75 -3.82
CA ASP A 222 -25.32 -25.63 -2.37
C ASP A 222 -25.91 -24.30 -1.88
N ASP A 223 -26.93 -24.31 -1.02
CA ASP A 223 -27.58 -23.10 -0.47
C ASP A 223 -26.73 -22.36 0.60
N GLU A 224 -25.42 -22.61 0.69
CA GLU A 224 -24.62 -22.34 1.90
C GLU A 224 -23.85 -21.00 1.94
N ILE A 225 -24.05 -20.07 1.01
CA ILE A 225 -23.33 -18.78 1.05
C ILE A 225 -24.22 -17.68 1.65
N GLU A 226 -24.02 -17.37 2.92
CA GLU A 226 -24.76 -16.30 3.61
C GLU A 226 -23.96 -14.99 3.67
N ASP A 227 -22.63 -15.08 3.80
CA ASP A 227 -21.78 -13.92 4.01
C ASP A 227 -20.41 -14.00 3.30
N VAL A 228 -19.61 -12.95 3.48
CA VAL A 228 -18.25 -12.89 2.92
C VAL A 228 -17.33 -13.96 3.48
N ARG A 229 -17.57 -14.46 4.69
CA ARG A 229 -16.75 -15.49 5.31
C ARG A 229 -17.00 -16.83 4.62
N ASP A 230 -18.23 -17.15 4.27
CA ASP A 230 -18.57 -18.35 3.50
C ASP A 230 -17.95 -18.32 2.11
N ILE A 231 -18.02 -17.15 1.44
CA ILE A 231 -17.30 -16.90 0.18
C ILE A 231 -15.80 -17.19 0.39
N LYS A 232 -15.19 -16.60 1.43
CA LYS A 232 -13.76 -16.80 1.67
C LYS A 232 -13.43 -18.28 1.89
N ASN A 233 -14.21 -19.00 2.69
CA ASN A 233 -14.00 -20.41 2.96
C ASN A 233 -14.14 -21.28 1.70
N LYS A 234 -15.20 -21.07 0.91
CA LYS A 234 -15.49 -21.87 -0.29
C LYS A 234 -14.42 -21.68 -1.37
N PHE A 235 -13.80 -20.51 -1.45
CA PHE A 235 -12.86 -20.17 -2.51
C PHE A 235 -11.38 -20.06 -2.09
N ALA A 236 -11.04 -20.15 -0.80
CA ALA A 236 -9.67 -19.99 -0.27
C ALA A 236 -8.58 -20.85 -0.93
N HIS A 237 -8.93 -22.06 -1.40
CA HIS A 237 -7.97 -23.05 -1.88
C HIS A 237 -7.96 -23.24 -3.39
N ARG A 238 -8.71 -22.44 -4.16
CA ARG A 238 -8.82 -22.63 -5.61
C ARG A 238 -7.62 -22.03 -6.37
N PRO A 239 -6.95 -22.79 -7.25
CA PRO A 239 -5.74 -22.36 -7.96
C PRO A 239 -5.98 -21.23 -8.97
N ASP A 240 -7.24 -20.98 -9.35
CA ASP A 240 -7.67 -19.99 -10.35
C ASP A 240 -8.05 -18.63 -9.72
N ARG A 241 -7.70 -18.46 -8.43
CA ARG A 241 -7.59 -17.23 -7.65
C ARG A 241 -8.73 -16.21 -7.85
N LEU A 242 -9.79 -16.43 -7.09
CA LEU A 242 -10.47 -15.50 -6.15
C LEU A 242 -10.95 -14.10 -6.58
N PHE A 243 -10.34 -13.43 -7.54
CA PHE A 243 -10.82 -12.17 -8.11
C PHE A 243 -10.58 -12.21 -9.61
N GLN A 244 -11.60 -12.54 -10.39
CA GLN A 244 -11.62 -12.25 -11.82
C GLN A 244 -12.53 -11.05 -12.00
N PHE A 245 -12.00 -9.86 -11.70
CA PHE A 245 -12.75 -8.66 -12.00
C PHE A 245 -13.08 -8.63 -13.49
N SER A 246 -14.30 -8.20 -13.78
CA SER A 246 -14.80 -8.06 -15.14
C SER A 246 -14.03 -7.02 -15.96
N HIS A 247 -13.27 -6.14 -15.28
CA HIS A 247 -12.46 -5.09 -15.88
C HIS A 247 -11.23 -4.74 -15.01
N ILE A 248 -10.11 -4.37 -15.64
CA ILE A 248 -8.87 -3.97 -14.95
C ILE A 248 -9.06 -2.74 -14.06
N SER A 249 -9.92 -1.80 -14.47
CA SER A 249 -10.19 -0.58 -13.69
C SER A 249 -10.76 -0.84 -12.30
N TYR A 250 -11.33 -2.01 -12.02
CA TYR A 250 -11.70 -2.35 -10.65
C TYR A 250 -10.47 -2.66 -9.78
N TYR A 251 -9.43 -3.30 -10.35
CA TYR A 251 -8.14 -3.42 -9.68
C TYR A 251 -7.51 -2.05 -9.44
N ASP A 252 -7.57 -1.18 -10.45
CA ASP A 252 -7.02 0.18 -10.35
C ASP A 252 -7.74 0.98 -9.27
N ARG A 253 -9.08 0.90 -9.17
CA ARG A 253 -9.85 1.53 -8.09
C ARG A 253 -9.49 0.99 -6.71
N ILE A 254 -9.32 -0.33 -6.55
CA ILE A 254 -8.87 -0.90 -5.27
C ILE A 254 -7.49 -0.36 -4.94
N TYR A 255 -6.60 -0.35 -5.92
CA TYR A 255 -5.25 0.15 -5.76
C TYR A 255 -5.26 1.64 -5.38
N GLU A 256 -5.97 2.49 -6.11
CA GLU A 256 -6.12 3.91 -5.78
C GLU A 256 -6.65 4.12 -4.37
N GLN A 257 -7.67 3.39 -3.94
CA GLN A 257 -8.23 3.54 -2.58
C GLN A 257 -7.29 3.02 -1.49
N LEU A 258 -6.57 1.92 -1.72
CA LEU A 258 -5.58 1.40 -0.77
C LEU A 258 -4.31 2.26 -0.70
N TYR A 259 -4.06 3.07 -1.72
CA TYR A 259 -2.85 3.88 -1.91
C TYR A 259 -3.16 5.40 -1.91
N GLU A 260 -4.40 5.79 -1.60
CA GLU A 260 -4.83 7.21 -1.53
C GLU A 260 -4.01 8.00 -0.51
N TYR A 261 -3.58 7.30 0.54
CA TYR A 261 -2.79 7.81 1.66
C TYR A 261 -1.36 7.28 1.60
N GLY A 262 -0.39 7.99 2.21
CA GLY A 262 1.03 7.61 2.20
C GLY A 262 1.94 8.65 1.54
N ILE A 263 3.18 8.26 1.26
CA ILE A 263 4.19 9.13 0.64
C ILE A 263 3.70 9.62 -0.73
N ARG A 264 3.68 10.94 -0.93
CA ARG A 264 3.26 11.55 -2.20
C ARG A 264 4.41 11.67 -3.18
N SER A 265 4.08 11.83 -4.46
CA SER A 265 5.02 12.30 -5.47
C SER A 265 5.66 13.61 -5.04
N VAL A 266 6.91 13.82 -5.45
CA VAL A 266 7.56 15.13 -5.41
C VAL A 266 7.74 15.62 -6.83
N GLU A 267 7.40 16.89 -7.05
CA GLU A 267 7.63 17.53 -8.34
C GLU A 267 9.12 17.71 -8.59
N MET A 268 9.57 17.31 -9.77
CA MET A 268 10.96 17.37 -10.21
C MET A 268 11.08 17.97 -11.60
N VAL A 269 12.20 18.65 -11.86
CA VAL A 269 12.53 19.16 -13.19
C VAL A 269 13.50 18.19 -13.88
N CYS A 270 13.15 17.75 -15.08
CA CYS A 270 14.02 16.86 -15.85
C CYS A 270 15.28 17.58 -16.34
N GLU A 271 16.46 16.98 -16.16
CA GLU A 271 17.73 17.56 -16.62
C GLU A 271 17.83 17.62 -18.15
N HIS A 272 17.12 16.72 -18.85
CA HIS A 272 17.18 16.59 -20.32
C HIS A 272 16.19 17.47 -21.06
N CYS A 273 14.90 17.41 -20.69
CA CYS A 273 13.84 18.14 -21.41
C CYS A 273 13.35 19.40 -20.67
N ARG A 274 13.80 19.63 -19.44
CA ARG A 274 13.44 20.77 -18.58
C ARG A 274 11.95 20.89 -18.22
N ASN A 275 11.14 19.88 -18.55
CA ASN A 275 9.77 19.79 -18.09
C ASN A 275 9.70 19.29 -16.64
N GLU A 276 8.70 19.77 -15.92
CA GLU A 276 8.29 19.24 -14.63
C GLU A 276 7.63 17.87 -14.79
N TYR A 277 7.85 16.99 -13.82
CA TYR A 277 7.21 15.68 -13.73
C TYR A 277 7.15 15.22 -12.26
N ASP A 278 6.17 14.38 -11.96
CA ASP A 278 6.02 13.74 -10.66
C ASP A 278 7.02 12.58 -10.49
N PHE A 279 7.78 12.62 -9.40
CA PHE A 279 8.63 11.51 -8.98
C PHE A 279 8.03 10.80 -7.76
N ASP A 280 7.56 9.58 -8.00
CA ASP A 280 7.14 8.66 -6.95
C ASP A 280 8.33 7.88 -6.42
N LEU A 281 8.63 8.02 -5.13
CA LEU A 281 9.60 7.19 -4.41
C LEU A 281 8.85 6.11 -3.62
N PRO A 282 8.88 4.83 -4.04
CA PRO A 282 8.23 3.76 -3.29
C PRO A 282 8.70 3.72 -1.85
N PHE A 283 7.78 3.45 -0.92
CA PHE A 283 8.08 3.46 0.52
C PHE A 283 9.28 2.59 0.88
N GLU A 284 9.44 1.43 0.26
CA GLU A 284 10.57 0.55 0.51
C GLU A 284 11.91 1.21 0.18
N ASN A 285 11.94 1.96 -0.93
CA ASN A 285 13.13 2.71 -1.32
C ASN A 285 13.35 3.86 -0.34
N PHE A 286 12.33 4.69 -0.07
CA PHE A 286 12.41 5.74 0.94
C PHE A 286 12.98 5.21 2.27
N PHE A 287 12.41 4.12 2.78
CA PHE A 287 12.77 3.53 4.06
C PHE A 287 14.22 3.06 4.11
N VAL A 288 14.67 2.32 3.08
CA VAL A 288 16.05 1.83 3.00
C VAL A 288 17.05 2.97 2.91
N TYR A 289 16.74 4.01 2.13
CA TYR A 289 17.60 5.18 1.99
C TYR A 289 17.66 5.98 3.28
N ALA A 290 16.51 6.27 3.87
CA ALA A 290 16.43 7.00 5.13
C ALA A 290 17.23 6.29 6.24
N LEU A 291 17.19 4.95 6.33
CA LEU A 291 17.98 4.19 7.30
C LEU A 291 19.51 4.31 7.17
N ARG A 292 20.05 4.90 6.10
CA ARG A 292 21.49 5.09 5.93
C ARG A 292 22.02 6.13 6.93
N PRO A 293 23.28 6.03 7.38
CA PRO A 293 23.88 7.05 8.24
C PRO A 293 23.91 8.41 7.52
N ASN A 294 23.66 9.50 8.24
CA ASN A 294 23.93 10.84 7.72
C ASN A 294 25.44 11.14 7.80
N PRO A 295 26.17 11.27 6.67
CA PRO A 295 27.61 11.55 6.69
C PRO A 295 27.95 12.89 7.38
N GLY A 296 27.02 13.85 7.31
CA GLY A 296 27.15 15.16 7.98
C GLY A 296 26.91 15.14 9.49
N SER A 297 26.54 13.99 10.07
CA SER A 297 26.33 13.83 11.53
C SER A 297 27.59 13.39 12.29
N THR A 298 28.74 13.31 11.61
CA THR A 298 30.02 13.01 12.24
C THR A 298 30.29 14.02 13.36
N HIS A 299 30.26 13.49 14.58
CA HIS A 299 30.54 14.23 15.80
C HIS A 299 31.88 14.97 15.68
N THR A 300 31.81 16.30 15.73
CA THR A 300 32.81 17.14 16.40
C THR A 300 32.95 16.63 17.85
N GLY A 301 33.82 15.64 18.01
CA GLY A 301 33.87 14.88 19.25
C GLY A 301 35.07 13.95 19.38
N LYS A 302 36.25 14.37 18.89
CA LYS A 302 37.50 13.94 19.55
C LYS A 302 37.85 15.01 20.58
N LYS A 303 37.51 14.72 21.84
CA LYS A 303 38.18 15.34 22.99
C LYS A 303 39.68 15.02 22.90
N LYS A 304 40.48 16.02 23.30
CA LYS A 304 41.94 16.06 23.39
C LYS A 304 42.58 14.74 23.80
#